data_AF-A0A926BC26-F1
#
_entry.id   AF-A0A926BC26-F1
#
_cell.length_a   1.000
_cell.length_b   1.000
_cell.length_c   1.000
_cell.angle_alpha   90.00
_cell.angle_beta   90.00
_cell.angle_gamma   90.00
#
_symmetry.space_group_name_H-M   'P 1'
#
loop_
_entity.id
_entity.type
_entity.pdbx_description
1 polymer ?
#
loop_
_entity_poly.entity_id
_entity_poly.type
_entity_poly.pdbx_seq_one_letter_code
_entity_poly.pdbx_strand_id
1 'polypeptide(L)'
;MAFSTQQKNQLIGAAAILMLAVAGLQNRIDPLRNQQALEPKSLKKAIAPGQGITAALPFEYTLGALTGFRQVIAGLLWVRTDTFFHSGNYDAVLPMIRMITWLDPNWMDVYATGAWHLMYNFTDTDQRSDRRYLGPGVALLNEGIANNPDKYDMYKEKGWNAFDKLKDYDLAAEALAQGEKNDPNYDVTQVGHLLAHSLERAGRIDDSIAQWKAVIAKHEERINAKGVTAEEKGRNESGLRSSTENWRHLQIRKQVRAENTQPPIDVQFTAKVTRLKSKVLKIEGTWRCWGTAGKSFDMGTLEKPGKGILLAGPTDGARVDVRLQDAGYKMQTSDTFSFDIDQSITIMQDQISTRDGKLAEKGGLFIAAGKSANTSDRPGQNTNVYQFTDDQVKQYGLGTVPFSKGLAQLSPLGKRQAVTVAYPPAFNAVSPFYSDAETATKFAELIKDSAKLAELDKKNYRVSQATTEKPGEYSRQFDMSKDPTMYSFTKDKYELILSLNPRIFPDNIQDRFGYSGEGLTDKNYLFTDPNKKNLRMIRRVITLSKEDLIGTGEKVLVAK
;
A
#
# COMPACT_ATOMS: atom_id res chain seq x y z
N MET A 1 50.26 33.43 -10.72
CA MET A 1 51.32 33.83 -9.78
C MET A 1 51.65 32.63 -8.91
N ALA A 2 52.90 32.13 -8.92
CA ALA A 2 53.30 30.98 -8.12
C ALA A 2 53.74 31.44 -6.72
N PHE A 3 53.22 30.80 -5.67
CA PHE A 3 53.58 31.10 -4.28
C PHE A 3 55.08 30.87 -4.04
N SER A 4 55.71 31.78 -3.29
CA SER A 4 57.12 31.65 -2.89
C SER A 4 57.31 30.46 -1.93
N THR A 5 58.52 29.90 -1.87
CA THR A 5 58.85 28.77 -0.97
C THR A 5 58.52 29.10 0.50
N GLN A 6 58.67 30.36 0.90
CA GLN A 6 58.31 30.84 2.24
C GLN A 6 56.80 30.86 2.48
N GLN A 7 56.01 31.28 1.50
CA GLN A 7 54.55 31.25 1.56
C GLN A 7 54.01 29.82 1.61
N LYS A 8 54.63 28.89 0.87
CA LYS A 8 54.30 27.45 0.93
C LYS A 8 54.60 26.87 2.32
N ASN A 9 55.74 27.19 2.91
CA ASN A 9 56.11 26.71 4.25
C ASN A 9 55.20 27.30 5.34
N GLN A 10 54.76 28.55 5.20
CA GLN A 10 53.79 29.18 6.11
C GLN A 10 52.39 28.55 5.98
N LEU A 11 51.95 28.22 4.77
CA LEU A 11 50.70 27.49 4.53
C LEU A 11 50.74 26.07 5.10
N ILE A 12 51.85 25.35 4.93
CA ILE A 12 52.07 24.02 5.53
C ILE A 12 52.07 24.12 7.06
N GLY A 13 52.72 25.12 7.63
CA GLY A 13 52.71 25.38 9.07
C GLY A 13 51.30 25.68 9.60
N ALA A 14 50.55 26.53 8.92
CA ALA A 14 49.16 26.85 9.28
C ALA A 14 48.24 25.62 9.18
N ALA A 15 48.41 24.79 8.13
CA ALA A 15 47.66 23.55 7.97
C ALA A 15 48.01 22.52 9.06
N ALA A 16 49.27 22.41 9.46
CA ALA A 16 49.68 21.53 10.56
C ALA A 16 49.09 21.99 11.91
N ILE A 17 49.05 23.30 12.16
CA ILE A 17 48.43 23.87 13.36
C ILE A 17 46.91 23.63 13.37
N LEU A 18 46.24 23.79 12.22
CA LEU A 18 44.83 23.46 12.05
C LEU A 18 44.56 21.97 12.28
N MET A 19 45.40 21.07 11.75
CA MET A 19 45.27 19.64 11.98
C MET A 19 45.48 19.26 13.46
N LEU A 20 46.42 19.90 14.15
CA LEU A 20 46.63 19.71 15.59
C LEU A 20 45.47 20.26 16.42
N ALA A 21 44.90 21.40 16.02
CA ALA A 21 43.72 21.98 16.67
C ALA A 21 42.48 21.09 16.48
N VAL A 22 42.28 20.53 15.28
CA VAL A 22 41.22 19.58 14.98
C VAL A 22 41.40 18.27 15.76
N ALA A 23 42.62 17.73 15.84
CA ALA A 23 42.92 16.55 16.64
C ALA A 23 42.66 16.78 18.15
N GLY A 24 42.99 17.97 18.65
CA GLY A 24 42.67 18.39 20.03
C GLY A 24 41.17 18.54 20.28
N LEU A 25 40.42 19.02 19.29
CA LEU A 25 38.95 19.12 19.34
C LEU A 25 38.30 17.73 19.29
N GLN A 26 38.81 16.83 18.43
CA GLN A 26 38.35 15.44 18.30
C GLN A 26 38.49 14.68 19.62
N ASN A 27 39.64 14.75 20.29
CA ASN A 27 39.81 14.11 21.60
C ASN A 27 38.83 14.60 22.68
N ARG A 28 38.21 15.79 22.51
CA ARG A 28 37.18 16.31 23.42
C ARG A 28 35.74 16.03 22.95
N ILE A 29 35.53 15.84 21.65
CA ILE A 29 34.23 15.52 21.06
C ILE A 29 33.98 14.01 21.05
N ASP A 30 35.01 13.18 20.90
CA ASP A 30 34.93 11.72 20.84
C ASP A 30 34.22 11.07 22.05
N PRO A 31 34.38 11.55 23.30
CA PRO A 31 33.60 11.05 24.45
C PRO A 31 32.11 11.43 24.39
N LEU A 32 31.76 12.53 23.72
CA LEU A 32 30.36 12.96 23.48
C LEU A 32 29.74 12.23 22.28
N ARG A 33 30.55 11.48 21.54
CA ARG A 33 30.25 10.83 20.26
C ARG A 33 30.31 9.31 20.38
N ASN A 34 29.93 8.76 21.55
CA ASN A 34 29.89 7.32 21.87
C ASN A 34 28.93 6.53 20.95
N GLN A 35 29.31 6.38 19.69
CA GLN A 35 29.05 5.22 18.85
C GLN A 35 30.44 4.79 18.39
N GLN A 36 30.92 3.68 18.95
CA GLN A 36 32.21 3.10 18.60
C GLN A 36 32.30 2.93 17.08
N ALA A 37 33.19 3.69 16.43
CA ALA A 37 33.55 3.48 15.05
C ALA A 37 34.29 2.13 14.94
N LEU A 38 33.51 1.04 14.88
CA LEU A 38 34.00 -0.30 14.61
C LEU A 38 34.36 -0.39 13.13
N GLU A 39 35.64 -0.58 12.83
CA GLU A 39 36.16 -0.74 11.48
C GLU A 39 35.40 -1.87 10.73
N PRO A 40 34.81 -1.59 9.54
CA PRO A 40 34.03 -2.59 8.82
C PRO A 40 34.91 -3.73 8.28
N LYS A 41 34.50 -4.98 8.54
CA LYS A 41 35.17 -6.20 8.05
C LYS A 41 35.30 -6.27 6.52
N SER A 42 34.45 -5.54 5.79
CA SER A 42 34.40 -5.45 4.32
C SER A 42 35.49 -4.56 3.72
N LEU A 43 35.99 -3.55 4.44
CA LEU A 43 37.02 -2.63 3.95
C LEU A 43 38.36 -3.35 3.71
N LYS A 44 38.73 -4.30 4.58
CA LYS A 44 39.92 -5.14 4.40
C LYS A 44 39.85 -6.03 3.16
N LYS A 45 38.64 -6.43 2.73
CA LYS A 45 38.43 -7.23 1.50
C LYS A 45 38.48 -6.36 0.24
N ALA A 46 37.93 -5.15 0.29
CA ALA A 46 37.89 -4.22 -0.85
C ALA A 46 39.26 -3.60 -1.19
N ILE A 47 40.20 -3.60 -0.24
CA ILE A 47 41.56 -3.06 -0.41
C ILE A 47 42.58 -4.18 -0.75
N ALA A 48 42.15 -5.44 -0.91
CA ALA A 48 43.03 -6.54 -1.28
C ALA A 48 43.60 -6.34 -2.71
N PRO A 49 44.91 -6.57 -2.94
CA PRO A 49 45.50 -6.37 -4.27
C PRO A 49 44.87 -7.34 -5.28
N GLY A 50 44.18 -6.81 -6.28
CA GLY A 50 43.60 -7.61 -7.37
C GLY A 50 42.12 -7.35 -7.71
N GLN A 51 41.39 -6.57 -6.91
CA GLN A 51 40.08 -6.03 -7.29
C GLN A 51 40.22 -4.53 -7.60
N GLY A 52 39.91 -4.15 -8.84
CA GLY A 52 40.22 -2.90 -9.57
C GLY A 52 39.88 -1.53 -8.96
N ILE A 53 39.84 -1.34 -7.64
CA ILE A 53 39.50 -0.07 -6.99
C ILE A 53 40.72 0.87 -6.85
N THR A 54 41.94 0.35 -6.94
CA THR A 54 43.16 1.18 -6.83
C THR A 54 43.36 2.15 -8.00
N ALA A 55 42.58 2.04 -9.08
CA ALA A 55 42.73 2.87 -10.28
C ALA A 55 41.70 4.01 -10.41
N ALA A 56 40.69 4.10 -9.53
CA ALA A 56 39.54 5.01 -9.75
C ALA A 56 39.38 6.14 -8.73
N LEU A 57 40.22 6.23 -7.69
CA LEU A 57 40.10 7.28 -6.67
C LEU A 57 41.25 8.30 -6.81
N PRO A 58 40.95 9.60 -6.94
CA PRO A 58 41.93 10.64 -6.65
C PRO A 58 42.49 10.44 -5.25
N PHE A 59 43.82 10.51 -5.13
CA PHE A 59 44.60 10.24 -3.91
C PHE A 59 44.07 10.98 -2.66
N GLU A 60 43.45 12.14 -2.86
CA GLU A 60 42.85 12.99 -1.84
C GLU A 60 41.70 12.30 -1.07
N TYR A 61 40.87 11.50 -1.75
CA TYR A 61 39.77 10.76 -1.12
C TYR A 61 40.26 9.53 -0.37
N THR A 62 41.32 8.88 -0.87
CA THR A 62 41.99 7.77 -0.18
C THR A 62 42.68 8.26 1.10
N LEU A 63 43.29 9.45 1.08
CA LEU A 63 43.98 10.03 2.23
C LEU A 63 43.01 10.49 3.32
N GLY A 64 41.89 11.14 2.96
CA GLY A 64 40.85 11.53 3.92
C GLY A 64 40.08 10.36 4.53
N ALA A 65 39.97 9.25 3.80
CA ALA A 65 39.48 7.99 4.33
C ALA A 65 40.48 7.29 5.27
N LEU A 66 41.74 7.70 5.36
CA LEU A 66 42.74 7.08 6.24
C LEU A 66 43.02 7.89 7.52
N THR A 67 42.49 9.11 7.65
CA THR A 67 42.90 10.08 8.70
C THR A 67 41.77 10.58 9.61
N GLY A 68 40.60 9.92 9.65
CA GLY A 68 39.50 10.25 10.58
C GLY A 68 38.51 11.33 10.08
N PHE A 69 38.57 11.70 8.80
CA PHE A 69 37.64 12.64 8.15
C PHE A 69 36.54 11.95 7.32
N ARG A 70 36.40 10.63 7.43
CA ARG A 70 35.44 9.83 6.64
C ARG A 70 34.01 10.39 6.71
N GLN A 71 33.53 10.74 7.90
CA GLN A 71 32.17 11.27 8.09
C GLN A 71 32.00 12.69 7.52
N VAL A 72 33.06 13.51 7.50
CA VAL A 72 33.01 14.84 6.88
C VAL A 72 32.90 14.71 5.36
N ILE A 73 33.67 13.80 4.77
CA ILE A 73 33.59 13.50 3.33
C ILE A 73 32.22 12.91 3.00
N ALA A 74 31.71 11.99 3.82
CA ALA A 74 30.36 11.45 3.71
C ALA A 74 29.30 12.58 3.70
N GLY A 75 29.41 13.56 4.61
CA GLY A 75 28.52 14.72 4.66
C GLY A 75 28.57 15.59 3.41
N LEU A 76 29.76 15.85 2.87
CA LEU A 76 29.92 16.61 1.61
C LEU A 76 29.35 15.86 0.41
N LEU A 77 29.59 14.55 0.35
CA LEU A 77 29.00 13.69 -0.69
C LEU A 77 27.48 13.67 -0.57
N TRP A 78 26.92 13.66 0.64
CA TRP A 78 25.48 13.69 0.86
C TRP A 78 24.84 14.98 0.32
N VAL A 79 25.42 16.15 0.62
CA VAL A 79 24.96 17.44 0.05
C VAL A 79 24.99 17.42 -1.48
N ARG A 80 26.01 16.80 -2.07
CA ARG A 80 26.09 16.66 -3.53
C ARG A 80 25.07 15.66 -4.08
N THR A 81 24.81 14.58 -3.35
CA THR A 81 23.79 13.58 -3.68
C THR A 81 22.40 14.24 -3.71
N ASP A 82 22.12 15.12 -2.75
CA ASP A 82 20.88 15.91 -2.68
C ASP A 82 20.67 16.80 -3.91
N THR A 83 21.74 17.42 -4.41
CA THR A 83 21.68 18.17 -5.68
C THR A 83 21.30 17.26 -6.85
N PHE A 84 21.83 16.03 -6.90
CA PHE A 84 21.48 15.08 -7.95
C PHE A 84 20.03 14.59 -7.83
N PHE A 85 19.54 14.36 -6.61
CA PHE A 85 18.12 14.05 -6.35
C PHE A 85 17.20 15.12 -6.94
N HIS A 86 17.45 16.41 -6.63
CA HIS A 86 16.64 17.51 -7.14
C HIS A 86 16.72 17.69 -8.66
N SER A 87 17.83 17.31 -9.28
CA SER A 87 18.01 17.36 -10.73
C SER A 87 17.44 16.16 -11.49
N GLY A 88 16.97 15.12 -10.78
CA GLY A 88 16.49 13.87 -11.40
C GLY A 88 17.60 12.98 -11.98
N ASN A 89 18.87 13.23 -11.65
CA ASN A 89 20.00 12.42 -12.12
C ASN A 89 20.23 11.22 -11.19
N TYR A 90 19.34 10.23 -11.29
CA TYR A 90 19.37 9.04 -10.42
C TYR A 90 20.56 8.10 -10.70
N ASP A 91 21.16 8.16 -11.89
CA ASP A 91 22.35 7.36 -12.21
C ASP A 91 23.58 7.81 -11.39
N ALA A 92 23.70 9.12 -11.13
CA ALA A 92 24.77 9.67 -10.30
C ALA A 92 24.56 9.43 -8.80
N VAL A 93 23.30 9.30 -8.37
CA VAL A 93 22.91 9.12 -6.97
C VAL A 93 23.42 7.80 -6.38
N LEU A 94 23.31 6.72 -7.15
CA LEU A 94 23.60 5.37 -6.68
C LEU A 94 25.08 5.21 -6.24
N PRO A 95 26.09 5.55 -7.08
CA PRO A 95 27.49 5.52 -6.65
C PRO A 95 27.76 6.36 -5.40
N MET A 96 27.10 7.50 -5.25
CA MET A 96 27.29 8.36 -4.07
C MET A 96 26.76 7.73 -2.80
N ILE A 97 25.55 7.16 -2.82
CA ILE A 97 25.00 6.38 -1.69
C ILE A 97 25.98 5.27 -1.28
N ARG A 98 26.58 4.56 -2.25
CA ARG A 98 27.53 3.49 -1.93
C ARG A 98 28.82 4.00 -1.31
N MET A 99 29.37 5.08 -1.83
CA MET A 99 30.56 5.69 -1.23
C MET A 99 30.28 6.16 0.20
N ILE A 100 29.12 6.78 0.43
CA ILE A 100 28.73 7.28 1.75
C ILE A 100 28.55 6.11 2.73
N THR A 101 27.85 5.03 2.34
CA THR A 101 27.68 3.84 3.21
C THR A 101 28.99 3.15 3.56
N TRP A 102 30.02 3.21 2.71
CA TRP A 102 31.36 2.73 3.04
C TRP A 102 32.14 3.67 3.97
N LEU A 103 31.97 4.98 3.79
CA LEU A 103 32.66 5.99 4.60
C LEU A 103 32.06 6.11 6.01
N ASP A 104 30.73 6.05 6.12
CA ASP A 104 29.98 6.09 7.37
C ASP A 104 28.92 4.97 7.41
N PRO A 105 29.32 3.74 7.81
CA PRO A 105 28.42 2.60 7.80
C PRO A 105 27.28 2.69 8.83
N ASN A 106 27.37 3.60 9.81
CA ASN A 106 26.33 3.80 10.82
C ASN A 106 25.32 4.89 10.42
N TRP A 107 25.50 5.53 9.25
CA TRP A 107 24.57 6.55 8.77
C TRP A 107 23.31 5.94 8.15
N MET A 108 22.37 5.61 9.03
CA MET A 108 21.09 4.96 8.72
C MET A 108 20.29 5.64 7.60
N ASP A 109 20.17 6.98 7.61
CA ASP A 109 19.38 7.72 6.61
C ASP A 109 19.85 7.45 5.18
N VAL A 110 21.15 7.24 4.97
CA VAL A 110 21.72 6.99 3.63
C VAL A 110 21.26 5.63 3.10
N TYR A 111 21.21 4.60 3.95
CA TYR A 111 20.65 3.29 3.58
C TYR A 111 19.16 3.39 3.31
N ALA A 112 18.41 4.07 4.20
CA ALA A 112 16.97 4.25 4.09
C ALA A 112 16.60 4.96 2.79
N THR A 113 17.18 6.13 2.54
CA THR A 113 16.95 6.92 1.33
C THR A 113 17.43 6.17 0.09
N GLY A 114 18.60 5.53 0.14
CA GLY A 114 19.09 4.77 -1.01
C GLY A 114 18.19 3.60 -1.40
N ALA A 115 17.67 2.86 -0.42
CA ALA A 115 16.73 1.78 -0.67
C ALA A 115 15.40 2.31 -1.20
N TRP A 116 14.91 3.44 -0.65
CA TRP A 116 13.72 4.11 -1.17
C TRP A 116 13.88 4.54 -2.63
N HIS A 117 15.02 5.13 -3.02
CA HIS A 117 15.27 5.48 -4.42
C HIS A 117 15.27 4.26 -5.34
N LEU A 118 15.99 3.21 -4.95
CA LEU A 118 16.04 1.94 -5.69
C LEU A 118 14.63 1.37 -5.90
N MET A 119 13.82 1.36 -4.86
CA MET A 119 12.51 0.72 -4.89
C MET A 119 11.41 1.59 -5.54
N TYR A 120 11.51 2.92 -5.50
CA TYR A 120 10.42 3.82 -5.89
C TYR A 120 10.71 4.67 -7.11
N ASN A 121 11.92 5.18 -7.28
CA ASN A 121 12.18 6.35 -8.14
C ASN A 121 12.84 6.04 -9.47
N PHE A 122 13.38 4.83 -9.66
CA PHE A 122 13.71 4.33 -11.00
C PHE A 122 12.42 3.93 -11.67
N THR A 123 11.79 4.86 -12.38
CA THR A 123 10.48 4.66 -12.99
C THR A 123 10.53 4.71 -14.50
N ASP A 124 9.55 4.07 -15.13
CA ASP A 124 9.28 4.24 -16.55
C ASP A 124 8.49 5.52 -16.84
N THR A 125 8.21 5.79 -18.12
CA THR A 125 7.44 6.98 -18.54
C THR A 125 6.05 7.11 -17.91
N ASP A 126 5.44 6.01 -17.45
CA ASP A 126 4.14 5.99 -16.78
C ASP A 126 4.28 6.00 -15.24
N GLN A 127 5.48 6.31 -14.71
CA GLN A 127 5.82 6.34 -13.28
C GLN A 127 5.71 4.97 -12.58
N ARG A 128 5.84 3.86 -13.33
CA ARG A 128 5.95 2.53 -12.74
C ARG A 128 7.39 2.28 -12.36
N SER A 129 7.63 1.99 -11.08
CA SER A 129 8.97 1.64 -10.60
C SER A 129 9.48 0.34 -11.21
N ASP A 130 10.74 0.33 -11.59
CA ASP A 130 11.48 -0.82 -12.07
C ASP A 130 11.65 -1.86 -10.95
N ARG A 131 11.01 -3.01 -11.14
CA ARG A 131 10.96 -4.05 -10.11
C ARG A 131 12.27 -4.82 -9.97
N ARG A 132 13.22 -4.63 -10.89
CA ARG A 132 14.56 -5.25 -10.83
C ARG A 132 15.37 -4.71 -9.65
N TYR A 133 15.11 -3.47 -9.22
CA TYR A 133 15.81 -2.84 -8.09
C TYR A 133 15.23 -3.19 -6.71
N LEU A 134 14.12 -3.95 -6.63
CA LEU A 134 13.56 -4.37 -5.33
C LEU A 134 14.53 -5.24 -4.52
N GLY A 135 15.16 -6.22 -5.17
CA GLY A 135 16.17 -7.09 -4.54
C GLY A 135 17.37 -6.29 -4.00
N PRO A 136 18.03 -5.46 -4.84
CA PRO A 136 19.06 -4.52 -4.40
C PRO A 136 18.65 -3.63 -3.23
N GLY A 137 17.44 -3.03 -3.26
CA GLY A 137 16.96 -2.20 -2.16
C GLY A 137 16.85 -2.98 -0.84
N VAL A 138 16.35 -4.23 -0.88
CA VAL A 138 16.28 -5.09 0.31
C VAL A 138 17.68 -5.45 0.81
N ALA A 139 18.61 -5.75 -0.10
CA ALA A 139 20.00 -6.04 0.25
C ALA A 139 20.69 -4.84 0.92
N LEU A 140 20.43 -3.62 0.45
CA LEU A 140 20.96 -2.39 1.05
C LEU A 140 20.42 -2.19 2.48
N LEU A 141 19.12 -2.42 2.71
CA LEU A 141 18.54 -2.34 4.05
C LEU A 141 19.08 -3.44 4.97
N ASN A 142 19.30 -4.65 4.46
CA ASN A 142 19.94 -5.72 5.22
C ASN A 142 21.39 -5.35 5.61
N GLU A 143 22.14 -4.70 4.72
CA GLU A 143 23.48 -4.18 5.04
C GLU A 143 23.41 -3.09 6.12
N GLY A 144 22.45 -2.16 6.01
CA GLY A 144 22.21 -1.14 7.03
C GLY A 144 21.86 -1.73 8.39
N ILE A 145 21.02 -2.76 8.45
CA ILE A 145 20.70 -3.52 9.68
C ILE A 145 21.95 -4.20 10.23
N ALA A 146 22.78 -4.82 9.38
CA ALA A 146 23.99 -5.50 9.83
C ALA A 146 25.01 -4.53 10.47
N ASN A 147 25.06 -3.29 9.98
CA ASN A 147 25.91 -2.24 10.54
C ASN A 147 25.28 -1.55 11.77
N ASN A 148 23.95 -1.54 11.88
CA ASN A 148 23.20 -0.88 12.96
C ASN A 148 22.23 -1.86 13.65
N PRO A 149 22.70 -2.98 14.23
CA PRO A 149 21.84 -4.08 14.65
C PRO A 149 20.94 -3.75 15.86
N ASP A 150 21.31 -2.73 16.65
CA ASP A 150 20.65 -2.29 17.88
C ASP A 150 19.77 -1.03 17.68
N LYS A 151 19.53 -0.61 16.44
CA LYS A 151 18.69 0.55 16.10
C LYS A 151 17.44 0.10 15.36
N TYR A 152 16.28 0.41 15.91
CA TYR A 152 15.00 0.01 15.29
C TYR A 152 14.80 0.65 13.91
N ASP A 153 15.38 1.81 13.63
CA ASP A 153 15.11 2.59 12.42
C ASP A 153 15.35 1.77 11.15
N MET A 154 16.43 0.99 11.07
CA MET A 154 16.70 0.15 9.88
C MET A 154 15.72 -1.01 9.72
N TYR A 155 15.28 -1.59 10.83
CA TYR A 155 14.21 -2.60 10.82
C TYR A 155 12.86 -2.00 10.41
N LYS A 156 12.57 -0.79 10.88
CA LYS A 156 11.38 -0.02 10.51
C LYS A 156 11.38 0.30 9.03
N GLU A 157 12.50 0.76 8.46
CA GLU A 157 12.59 1.04 7.03
C GLU A 157 12.42 -0.23 6.19
N LYS A 158 13.05 -1.36 6.58
CA LYS A 158 12.80 -2.66 5.94
C LYS A 158 11.33 -3.08 6.05
N GLY A 159 10.75 -2.93 7.23
CA GLY A 159 9.34 -3.23 7.51
C GLY A 159 8.39 -2.42 6.64
N TRP A 160 8.60 -1.10 6.57
CA TRP A 160 7.82 -0.18 5.75
C TRP A 160 7.92 -0.50 4.26
N ASN A 161 9.13 -0.70 3.74
CA ASN A 161 9.34 -1.04 2.33
C ASN A 161 8.71 -2.41 1.98
N ALA A 162 8.77 -3.38 2.89
CA ALA A 162 8.09 -4.67 2.71
C ALA A 162 6.57 -4.53 2.72
N PHE A 163 6.02 -3.72 3.64
CA PHE A 163 4.59 -3.44 3.76
C PHE A 163 4.04 -2.70 2.55
N ASP A 164 4.72 -1.62 2.14
CA ASP A 164 4.23 -0.72 1.11
C ASP A 164 4.68 -1.12 -0.29
N LYS A 165 5.96 -1.38 -0.53
CA LYS A 165 6.44 -1.63 -1.89
C LYS A 165 6.28 -3.07 -2.32
N LEU A 166 6.78 -3.98 -1.49
CA LEU A 166 6.81 -5.41 -1.81
C LEU A 166 5.42 -6.03 -1.64
N LYS A 167 4.59 -5.43 -0.78
CA LYS A 167 3.33 -6.01 -0.28
C LYS A 167 3.56 -7.40 0.34
N ASP A 168 4.75 -7.61 0.92
CA ASP A 168 5.11 -8.82 1.65
C ASP A 168 4.94 -8.57 3.15
N TYR A 169 3.72 -8.78 3.63
CA TYR A 169 3.32 -8.45 4.99
C TYR A 169 3.95 -9.35 6.05
N ASP A 170 4.35 -10.58 5.70
CA ASP A 170 5.07 -11.45 6.62
C ASP A 170 6.50 -10.92 6.84
N LEU A 171 7.21 -10.58 5.76
CA LEU A 171 8.52 -9.95 5.84
C LEU A 171 8.47 -8.62 6.61
N ALA A 172 7.41 -7.83 6.39
CA ALA A 172 7.19 -6.59 7.13
C ALA A 172 7.05 -6.85 8.63
N ALA A 173 6.18 -7.78 9.02
CA ALA A 173 5.98 -8.14 10.42
C ALA A 173 7.25 -8.71 11.06
N GLU A 174 8.00 -9.55 10.35
CA GLU A 174 9.28 -10.11 10.82
C GLU A 174 10.32 -9.02 11.08
N ALA A 175 10.51 -8.09 10.13
CA ALA A 175 11.46 -7.00 10.28
C ALA A 175 11.10 -6.10 11.47
N LEU A 176 9.83 -5.70 11.60
CA LEU A 176 9.39 -4.81 12.67
C LEU A 176 9.48 -5.47 14.06
N ALA A 177 9.13 -6.76 14.16
CA ALA A 177 9.29 -7.51 15.40
C ALA A 177 10.77 -7.64 15.82
N GLN A 178 11.69 -7.76 14.85
CA GLN A 178 13.13 -7.68 15.14
C GLN A 178 13.54 -6.29 15.64
N GLY A 179 12.97 -5.23 15.06
CA GLY A 179 13.18 -3.85 15.53
C GLY A 179 12.76 -3.64 16.98
N GLU A 180 11.54 -4.07 17.36
CA GLU A 180 11.06 -3.99 18.75
C GLU A 180 11.94 -4.79 19.72
N LYS A 181 12.42 -5.96 19.27
CA LYS A 181 13.26 -6.85 20.09
C LYS A 181 14.66 -6.27 20.33
N ASN A 182 15.24 -5.66 19.31
CA ASN A 182 16.66 -5.27 19.32
C ASN A 182 16.89 -3.87 19.89
N ASP A 183 15.87 -3.01 19.92
CA ASP A 183 15.95 -1.68 20.51
C ASP A 183 14.78 -1.45 21.50
N PRO A 184 15.01 -1.44 22.83
CA PRO A 184 13.94 -1.22 23.80
C PRO A 184 13.33 0.19 23.76
N ASN A 185 14.02 1.15 23.12
CA ASN A 185 13.59 2.54 22.98
C ASN A 185 12.85 2.81 21.67
N TYR A 186 12.49 1.76 20.92
CA TYR A 186 11.83 1.87 19.62
C TYR A 186 10.62 2.83 19.60
N ASP A 187 10.34 3.45 18.47
CA ASP A 187 9.13 4.26 18.32
C ASP A 187 7.89 3.34 18.29
N VAL A 188 7.11 3.35 19.37
CA VAL A 188 5.92 2.50 19.54
C VAL A 188 4.89 2.75 18.45
N THR A 189 4.78 3.98 17.96
CA THR A 189 3.86 4.32 16.88
C THR A 189 4.41 3.86 15.54
N GLN A 190 5.64 4.21 15.19
CA GLN A 190 6.18 3.89 13.86
C GLN A 190 6.48 2.39 13.67
N VAL A 191 6.89 1.68 14.73
CA VAL A 191 7.21 0.25 14.67
C VAL A 191 6.04 -0.58 15.15
N GLY A 192 5.54 -0.33 16.36
CA GLY A 192 4.54 -1.18 16.99
C GLY A 192 3.19 -1.15 16.28
N HIS A 193 2.71 0.03 15.85
CA HIS A 193 1.46 0.12 15.09
C HIS A 193 1.63 -0.49 13.70
N LEU A 194 2.76 -0.23 13.05
CA LEU A 194 3.05 -0.80 11.73
C LEU A 194 3.18 -2.32 11.79
N LEU A 195 3.73 -2.88 12.86
CA LEU A 195 3.78 -4.32 13.09
C LEU A 195 2.37 -4.89 13.24
N ALA A 196 1.51 -4.25 14.04
CA ALA A 196 0.13 -4.69 14.21
C ALA A 196 -0.64 -4.67 12.88
N HIS A 197 -0.50 -3.61 12.08
CA HIS A 197 -1.08 -3.55 10.74
C HIS A 197 -0.45 -4.56 9.77
N SER A 198 0.85 -4.81 9.85
CA SER A 198 1.51 -5.83 9.02
C SER A 198 0.97 -7.23 9.31
N LEU A 199 0.80 -7.56 10.59
CA LEU A 199 0.19 -8.83 11.02
C LEU A 199 -1.26 -8.96 10.53
N GLU A 200 -2.05 -7.89 10.63
CA GLU A 200 -3.42 -7.85 10.12
C GLU A 200 -3.44 -8.14 8.62
N ARG A 201 -2.62 -7.42 7.85
CA ARG A 201 -2.53 -7.56 6.39
C ARG A 201 -1.93 -8.90 5.97
N ALA A 202 -1.13 -9.54 6.82
CA ALA A 202 -0.66 -10.91 6.63
C ALA A 202 -1.73 -11.97 6.93
N GLY A 203 -2.95 -11.59 7.33
CA GLY A 203 -4.01 -12.49 7.75
C GLY A 203 -3.79 -13.11 9.14
N ARG A 204 -2.80 -12.61 9.90
CA ARG A 204 -2.47 -13.07 11.26
C ARG A 204 -3.24 -12.23 12.28
N ILE A 205 -4.58 -12.29 12.19
CA ILE A 205 -5.49 -11.40 12.93
C ILE A 205 -5.31 -11.51 14.44
N ASP A 206 -5.14 -12.72 14.97
CA ASP A 206 -4.90 -12.92 16.41
C ASP A 206 -3.58 -12.35 16.89
N ASP A 207 -2.51 -12.51 16.09
CA ASP A 207 -1.20 -11.93 16.39
C ASP A 207 -1.28 -10.39 16.35
N SER A 208 -2.02 -9.82 15.39
CA SER A 208 -2.26 -8.38 15.31
C SER A 208 -3.01 -7.85 16.53
N ILE A 209 -4.06 -8.54 16.98
CA ILE A 209 -4.80 -8.21 18.21
C ILE A 209 -3.86 -8.24 19.42
N ALA A 210 -3.01 -9.27 19.53
CA ALA A 210 -2.03 -9.38 20.61
C ALA A 210 -1.02 -8.23 20.56
N GLN A 211 -0.52 -7.89 19.37
CA GLN A 211 0.38 -6.77 19.17
C GLN A 211 -0.26 -5.44 19.57
N TRP A 212 -1.52 -5.20 19.18
CA TRP A 212 -2.22 -3.98 19.59
C TRP A 212 -2.34 -3.86 21.11
N LYS A 213 -2.61 -4.97 21.82
CA LYS A 213 -2.59 -4.98 23.30
C LYS A 213 -1.21 -4.64 23.86
N ALA A 214 -0.14 -5.17 23.28
CA ALA A 214 1.23 -4.86 23.69
C ALA A 214 1.56 -3.37 23.46
N VAL A 215 1.18 -2.81 22.32
CA VAL A 215 1.33 -1.39 21.98
C VAL A 215 0.58 -0.49 22.96
N ILE A 216 -0.67 -0.83 23.32
CA ILE A 216 -1.47 -0.11 24.33
C ILE A 216 -0.72 -0.06 25.66
N ALA A 217 -0.29 -1.22 26.17
CA ALA A 217 0.45 -1.31 27.42
C ALA A 217 1.76 -0.51 27.37
N LYS A 218 2.45 -0.51 26.23
CA LYS A 218 3.71 0.24 26.06
C LYS A 218 3.50 1.75 26.04
N HIS A 219 2.42 2.25 25.44
CA HIS A 219 2.05 3.65 25.53
C HIS A 219 1.70 4.05 26.97
N GLU A 220 0.93 3.22 27.70
CA GLU A 220 0.62 3.46 29.12
C GLU A 220 1.88 3.49 29.99
N GLU A 221 2.82 2.56 29.78
CA GLU A 221 4.13 2.55 30.43
C GLU A 221 4.87 3.88 30.21
N ARG A 222 4.94 4.36 28.96
CA ARG A 222 5.63 5.61 28.61
C ARG A 222 4.96 6.87 29.14
N ILE A 223 3.63 6.90 29.18
CA ILE A 223 2.85 8.01 29.78
C ILE A 223 3.15 8.13 31.28
N ASN A 224 3.35 6.99 31.95
CA ASN A 224 3.58 6.92 33.39
C ASN A 224 5.07 6.90 33.77
N ALA A 225 5.98 6.99 32.77
CA ALA A 225 7.41 6.93 33.01
C ALA A 225 7.90 8.16 33.80
N LYS A 226 8.82 7.92 34.74
CA LYS A 226 9.41 8.99 35.55
C LYS A 226 10.23 9.92 34.65
N GLY A 227 9.94 11.22 34.71
CA GLY A 227 10.66 12.24 33.95
C GLY A 227 10.20 12.41 32.50
N VAL A 228 9.08 11.80 32.10
CA VAL A 228 8.48 12.00 30.78
C VAL A 228 8.16 13.48 30.53
N THR A 229 8.52 13.99 29.36
CA THR A 229 8.20 15.36 28.97
C THR A 229 6.72 15.50 28.59
N ALA A 230 6.18 16.73 28.63
CA ALA A 230 4.80 16.98 28.21
C ALA A 230 4.55 16.60 26.73
N GLU A 231 5.55 16.79 25.87
CA GLU A 231 5.48 16.42 24.46
C GLU A 231 5.44 14.89 24.27
N GLU A 232 6.35 14.16 24.93
CA GLU A 232 6.35 12.69 24.89
C GLU A 232 5.04 12.12 25.44
N LYS A 233 4.54 12.70 26.54
CA LYS A 233 3.25 12.31 27.11
C LYS A 233 2.11 12.51 26.10
N GLY A 234 2.02 13.69 25.48
CA GLY A 234 0.98 13.98 24.48
C GLY A 234 1.05 13.09 23.23
N ARG A 235 2.27 12.76 22.76
CA ARG A 235 2.46 11.78 21.68
C ARG A 235 1.95 10.39 22.07
N ASN A 236 2.31 9.89 23.26
CA ASN A 236 1.87 8.58 23.72
C ASN A 236 0.37 8.52 24.06
N GLU A 237 -0.25 9.60 24.56
CA GLU A 237 -1.70 9.67 24.77
C GLU A 237 -2.47 9.59 23.43
N SER A 238 -1.94 10.23 22.38
CA SER A 238 -2.50 10.12 21.03
C SER A 238 -2.32 8.71 20.45
N GLY A 239 -1.14 8.13 20.64
CA GLY A 239 -0.84 6.75 20.29
C GLY A 239 -1.77 5.76 20.98
N LEU A 240 -1.98 5.90 22.30
CA LEU A 240 -2.86 5.08 23.13
C LEU A 240 -4.30 5.11 22.64
N ARG A 241 -4.84 6.30 22.33
CA ARG A 241 -6.19 6.42 21.76
C ARG A 241 -6.29 5.69 20.42
N SER A 242 -5.34 5.92 19.52
CA SER A 242 -5.37 5.29 18.20
C SER A 242 -5.22 3.78 18.27
N SER A 243 -4.30 3.25 19.09
CA SER A 243 -4.10 1.81 19.25
C SER A 243 -5.28 1.13 19.92
N THR A 244 -5.94 1.80 20.88
CA THR A 244 -7.15 1.29 21.54
C THR A 244 -8.31 1.18 20.54
N GLU A 245 -8.51 2.20 19.71
CA GLU A 245 -9.55 2.17 18.67
C GLU A 245 -9.24 1.10 17.60
N ASN A 246 -8.00 0.99 17.14
CA ASN A 246 -7.59 -0.07 16.19
C ASN A 246 -7.78 -1.47 16.78
N TRP A 247 -7.36 -1.69 18.02
CA TRP A 247 -7.57 -2.94 18.75
C TRP A 247 -9.05 -3.31 18.82
N ARG A 248 -9.89 -2.35 19.24
CA ARG A 248 -11.34 -2.50 19.34
C ARG A 248 -11.95 -2.82 17.98
N HIS A 249 -11.59 -2.07 16.95
CA HIS A 249 -12.12 -2.24 15.61
C HIS A 249 -11.77 -3.62 15.05
N LEU A 250 -10.53 -4.07 15.22
CA LEU A 250 -10.08 -5.36 14.73
C LEU A 250 -10.78 -6.53 15.43
N GLN A 251 -10.95 -6.46 16.75
CA GLN A 251 -11.72 -7.43 17.54
C GLN A 251 -13.15 -7.57 17.03
N ILE A 252 -13.84 -6.45 16.84
CA ILE A 252 -15.21 -6.41 16.33
C ILE A 252 -15.27 -6.99 14.92
N ARG A 253 -14.43 -6.50 14.00
CA ARG A 253 -14.42 -6.97 12.61
C ARG A 253 -14.06 -8.44 12.50
N LYS A 254 -13.20 -8.97 13.36
CA LYS A 254 -12.91 -10.41 13.43
C LYS A 254 -14.20 -11.23 13.65
N GLN A 255 -15.04 -10.79 14.59
CA GLN A 255 -16.30 -11.48 14.89
C GLN A 255 -17.33 -11.29 13.77
N VAL A 256 -17.54 -10.05 13.37
CA VAL A 256 -18.59 -9.68 12.41
C VAL A 256 -18.32 -10.20 11.00
N ARG A 257 -17.06 -10.16 10.53
CA ARG A 257 -16.70 -10.68 9.20
C ARG A 257 -16.82 -12.21 9.12
N ALA A 258 -16.73 -12.93 10.23
CA ALA A 258 -16.92 -14.39 10.22
C ALA A 258 -18.31 -14.77 9.68
N GLU A 259 -19.34 -13.97 9.97
CA GLU A 259 -20.70 -14.15 9.45
C GLU A 259 -20.89 -13.45 8.09
N ASN A 260 -20.46 -12.20 7.95
CA ASN A 260 -20.73 -11.40 6.73
C ASN A 260 -20.01 -11.91 5.47
N THR A 261 -18.94 -12.69 5.64
CA THR A 261 -18.23 -13.33 4.52
C THR A 261 -18.90 -14.61 4.06
N GLN A 262 -19.97 -15.08 4.71
CA GLN A 262 -20.64 -16.33 4.38
C GLN A 262 -22.07 -16.09 3.87
N PRO A 263 -22.52 -16.84 2.83
CA PRO A 263 -21.70 -17.71 1.99
C PRO A 263 -20.76 -16.91 1.07
N PRO A 264 -19.63 -17.50 0.61
CA PRO A 264 -18.73 -16.80 -0.30
C PRO A 264 -19.40 -16.46 -1.62
N ILE A 265 -19.09 -15.29 -2.17
CA ILE A 265 -19.67 -14.80 -3.43
C ILE A 265 -18.79 -15.26 -4.59
N ASP A 266 -19.39 -15.94 -5.57
CA ASP A 266 -18.78 -16.19 -6.87
C ASP A 266 -18.60 -14.86 -7.59
N VAL A 267 -17.36 -14.40 -7.69
CA VAL A 267 -17.04 -13.07 -8.25
C VAL A 267 -17.13 -13.02 -9.76
N GLN A 268 -17.24 -14.17 -10.44
CA GLN A 268 -17.38 -14.26 -11.90
C GLN A 268 -16.34 -13.40 -12.62
N PHE A 269 -15.07 -13.53 -12.25
CA PHE A 269 -14.00 -12.72 -12.80
C PHE A 269 -13.79 -13.03 -14.29
N THR A 270 -13.80 -11.99 -15.11
CA THR A 270 -13.52 -12.05 -16.55
C THR A 270 -12.28 -11.24 -16.87
N ALA A 271 -11.54 -11.64 -17.91
CA ALA A 271 -10.50 -10.77 -18.47
C ALA A 271 -10.35 -10.96 -19.99
N LYS A 272 -10.09 -9.84 -20.66
CA LYS A 272 -9.70 -9.73 -22.06
C LYS A 272 -8.36 -9.01 -22.14
N VAL A 273 -7.42 -9.61 -22.87
CA VAL A 273 -6.09 -9.05 -23.11
C VAL A 273 -5.90 -8.91 -24.61
N THR A 274 -5.62 -7.69 -25.05
CA THR A 274 -5.42 -7.35 -26.46
C THR A 274 -4.05 -6.70 -26.62
N ARG A 275 -3.19 -7.23 -27.49
CA ARG A 275 -2.03 -6.48 -27.99
C ARG A 275 -2.56 -5.44 -28.97
N LEU A 276 -2.36 -4.15 -28.70
CA LEU A 276 -2.76 -3.08 -29.63
C LEU A 276 -1.70 -2.82 -30.70
N LYS A 277 -0.44 -2.84 -30.28
CA LYS A 277 0.77 -2.73 -31.11
C LYS A 277 1.93 -3.37 -30.36
N SER A 278 3.11 -3.42 -30.97
CA SER A 278 4.32 -3.98 -30.33
C SER A 278 4.54 -3.36 -28.95
N LYS A 279 4.66 -4.23 -27.93
CA LYS A 279 4.86 -3.90 -26.50
C LYS A 279 3.72 -3.11 -25.83
N VAL A 280 2.53 -3.06 -26.43
CA VAL A 280 1.37 -2.32 -25.88
C VAL A 280 0.18 -3.24 -25.70
N LEU A 281 -0.24 -3.40 -24.44
CA LEU A 281 -1.36 -4.25 -24.06
C LEU A 281 -2.53 -3.40 -23.54
N LYS A 282 -3.74 -3.74 -23.97
CA LYS A 282 -4.98 -3.34 -23.30
C LYS A 282 -5.51 -4.52 -22.50
N ILE A 283 -5.77 -4.30 -21.22
CA ILE A 283 -6.33 -5.30 -20.31
C ILE A 283 -7.65 -4.74 -19.79
N GLU A 284 -8.71 -5.51 -19.96
CA GLU A 284 -10.05 -5.11 -19.54
C GLU A 284 -10.88 -6.30 -19.08
N GLY A 285 -11.88 -6.06 -18.25
CA GLY A 285 -12.76 -7.11 -17.77
C GLY A 285 -13.72 -6.62 -16.70
N THR A 286 -14.42 -7.58 -16.10
CA THR A 286 -15.42 -7.34 -15.08
C THR A 286 -15.34 -8.37 -13.96
N TRP A 287 -15.86 -8.01 -12.79
CA TRP A 287 -16.13 -8.95 -11.72
C TRP A 287 -17.19 -8.38 -10.78
N ARG A 288 -17.90 -9.26 -10.07
CA ARG A 288 -18.90 -8.93 -9.07
C ARG A 288 -18.23 -8.28 -7.85
N CYS A 289 -18.12 -6.97 -7.89
CA CYS A 289 -17.44 -6.13 -6.88
C CYS A 289 -18.43 -5.17 -6.23
N TRP A 290 -18.87 -5.50 -5.02
CA TRP A 290 -19.60 -4.61 -4.12
C TRP A 290 -19.15 -4.91 -2.70
N GLY A 291 -19.09 -3.87 -1.88
CA GLY A 291 -18.73 -3.94 -0.48
C GLY A 291 -19.80 -3.29 0.39
N THR A 292 -19.39 -2.70 1.50
CA THR A 292 -20.24 -1.89 2.36
C THR A 292 -20.52 -0.52 1.71
N ALA A 293 -21.77 -0.09 1.69
CA ALA A 293 -22.16 1.23 1.20
C ALA A 293 -21.77 2.34 2.18
N GLY A 294 -21.04 3.36 1.73
CA GLY A 294 -20.74 4.54 2.56
C GLY A 294 -20.21 4.17 3.96
N LYS A 295 -20.86 4.68 5.01
CA LYS A 295 -20.55 4.36 6.42
C LYS A 295 -21.46 3.30 7.04
N SER A 296 -22.06 2.42 6.23
CA SER A 296 -23.07 1.44 6.67
C SER A 296 -22.49 0.14 7.27
N PHE A 297 -21.26 0.18 7.80
CA PHE A 297 -20.71 -0.93 8.56
C PHE A 297 -21.01 -0.74 10.06
N ASP A 298 -21.86 -1.61 10.59
CA ASP A 298 -22.27 -1.63 11.99
C ASP A 298 -21.25 -2.35 12.86
N MET A 299 -20.41 -1.56 13.54
CA MET A 299 -19.37 -2.07 14.43
C MET A 299 -19.93 -2.55 15.79
N GLY A 300 -20.96 -1.93 16.37
CA GLY A 300 -21.34 -2.25 17.76
C GLY A 300 -20.30 -1.85 18.81
N THR A 301 -20.28 -2.61 19.89
CA THR A 301 -19.24 -2.56 20.93
C THR A 301 -18.55 -3.91 21.02
N LEU A 302 -17.51 -4.02 21.86
CA LEU A 302 -16.80 -5.29 22.07
C LEU A 302 -17.70 -6.33 22.76
N GLU A 303 -18.52 -5.88 23.71
CA GLU A 303 -19.44 -6.72 24.49
C GLU A 303 -20.69 -7.08 23.69
N LYS A 304 -21.07 -6.21 22.74
CA LYS A 304 -22.23 -6.38 21.86
C LYS A 304 -21.84 -5.97 20.43
N PRO A 305 -21.21 -6.89 19.67
CA PRO A 305 -20.83 -6.65 18.28
C PRO A 305 -22.03 -6.24 17.44
N GLY A 306 -21.78 -5.36 16.47
CA GLY A 306 -22.80 -4.91 15.52
C GLY A 306 -23.13 -5.97 14.48
N LYS A 307 -24.02 -5.64 13.55
CA LYS A 307 -24.43 -6.57 12.47
C LYS A 307 -23.51 -6.54 11.25
N GLY A 308 -22.48 -5.69 11.24
CA GLY A 308 -21.58 -5.49 10.12
C GLY A 308 -22.26 -4.85 8.92
N ILE A 309 -22.22 -5.49 7.75
CA ILE A 309 -22.78 -4.91 6.52
C ILE A 309 -24.29 -4.73 6.68
N LEU A 310 -24.73 -3.49 6.83
CA LEU A 310 -26.16 -3.16 6.85
C LEU A 310 -26.73 -2.96 5.46
N LEU A 311 -25.91 -2.40 4.58
CA LEU A 311 -26.26 -2.16 3.20
C LEU A 311 -25.04 -2.46 2.32
N ALA A 312 -25.24 -3.30 1.31
CA ALA A 312 -24.26 -3.47 0.26
C ALA A 312 -24.21 -2.20 -0.60
N GLY A 313 -23.07 -1.84 -1.18
CA GLY A 313 -22.96 -0.56 -1.88
C GLY A 313 -22.17 -0.64 -3.15
N PRO A 314 -22.29 0.41 -4.00
CA PRO A 314 -21.30 0.60 -5.02
C PRO A 314 -19.96 0.87 -4.36
N THR A 315 -18.91 0.29 -4.92
CA THR A 315 -17.59 0.41 -4.34
C THR A 315 -16.55 0.56 -5.42
N ASP A 316 -15.86 1.67 -5.37
CA ASP A 316 -14.63 1.91 -6.10
C ASP A 316 -13.43 1.65 -5.17
N GLY A 317 -12.27 1.37 -5.76
CA GLY A 317 -11.00 1.31 -5.03
C GLY A 317 -10.41 -0.09 -4.89
N ALA A 318 -11.19 -1.16 -5.13
CA ALA A 318 -10.62 -2.48 -5.35
C ALA A 318 -9.74 -2.47 -6.62
N ARG A 319 -8.60 -3.18 -6.56
CA ARG A 319 -7.57 -3.15 -7.60
C ARG A 319 -7.34 -4.53 -8.19
N VAL A 320 -7.24 -4.60 -9.51
CA VAL A 320 -6.66 -5.75 -10.21
C VAL A 320 -5.15 -5.50 -10.29
N ASP A 321 -4.37 -6.31 -9.58
CA ASP A 321 -2.92 -6.33 -9.75
C ASP A 321 -2.60 -6.94 -11.10
N VAL A 322 -1.73 -6.25 -11.86
CA VAL A 322 -1.23 -6.70 -13.16
C VAL A 322 0.27 -6.85 -13.05
N ARG A 323 0.76 -8.05 -13.36
CA ARG A 323 2.20 -8.32 -13.42
C ARG A 323 2.55 -9.04 -14.71
N LEU A 324 3.40 -8.45 -15.53
CA LEU A 324 4.00 -9.11 -16.69
C LEU A 324 5.46 -9.40 -16.36
N GLN A 325 5.87 -10.66 -16.44
CA GLN A 325 7.23 -11.07 -16.12
C GLN A 325 7.76 -12.11 -17.10
N ASP A 326 9.07 -12.25 -17.18
CA ASP A 326 9.71 -13.42 -17.77
C ASP A 326 9.13 -14.71 -17.14
N ALA A 327 8.88 -15.74 -17.95
CA ALA A 327 8.30 -16.98 -17.45
C ALA A 327 9.21 -17.62 -16.40
N GLY A 328 8.63 -17.94 -15.23
CA GLY A 328 9.38 -18.52 -14.11
C GLY A 328 10.24 -17.53 -13.33
N TYR A 329 10.14 -16.22 -13.59
CA TYR A 329 10.84 -15.21 -12.82
C TYR A 329 10.52 -15.32 -11.33
N LYS A 330 11.58 -15.27 -10.53
CA LYS A 330 11.53 -15.08 -9.08
C LYS A 330 12.35 -13.84 -8.77
N MET A 331 11.89 -13.05 -7.81
CA MET A 331 12.65 -11.89 -7.35
C MET A 331 14.02 -12.36 -6.87
N GLN A 332 15.07 -11.81 -7.45
CA GLN A 332 16.43 -12.13 -7.03
C GLN A 332 16.69 -11.46 -5.67
N THR A 333 17.00 -12.26 -4.67
CA THR A 333 17.47 -11.81 -3.36
C THR A 333 18.96 -12.08 -3.27
N SER A 334 19.73 -11.10 -2.82
CA SER A 334 21.17 -11.23 -2.59
C SER A 334 21.48 -10.79 -1.16
N ASP A 335 22.39 -11.50 -0.51
CA ASP A 335 22.93 -11.09 0.80
C ASP A 335 23.90 -9.92 0.68
N THR A 336 24.44 -9.69 -0.53
CA THR A 336 25.35 -8.58 -0.82
C THR A 336 24.68 -7.59 -1.75
N PHE A 337 24.73 -6.32 -1.36
CA PHE A 337 24.24 -5.23 -2.17
C PHE A 337 25.05 -5.05 -3.47
N SER A 338 24.33 -4.92 -4.59
CA SER A 338 24.88 -4.50 -5.89
C SER A 338 23.88 -3.58 -6.60
N PHE A 339 24.39 -2.61 -7.36
CA PHE A 339 23.58 -1.78 -8.25
C PHE A 339 23.28 -2.45 -9.58
N ASP A 340 24.05 -3.48 -9.93
CA ASP A 340 23.90 -4.15 -11.21
C ASP A 340 22.59 -4.92 -11.23
N ILE A 341 21.76 -4.58 -12.21
CA ILE A 341 20.53 -5.31 -12.53
C ILE A 341 20.71 -6.02 -13.87
N ASP A 342 20.12 -7.20 -14.00
CA ASP A 342 20.06 -7.90 -15.28
C ASP A 342 19.07 -7.18 -16.21
N GLN A 343 19.61 -6.42 -17.17
CA GLN A 343 18.83 -5.67 -18.15
C GLN A 343 18.04 -6.58 -19.12
N SER A 344 18.36 -7.89 -19.18
CA SER A 344 17.62 -8.85 -19.99
C SER A 344 16.27 -9.23 -19.36
N ILE A 345 16.06 -8.96 -18.07
CA ILE A 345 14.82 -9.27 -17.37
C ILE A 345 13.72 -8.29 -17.75
N THR A 346 12.55 -8.82 -18.11
CA THR A 346 11.31 -8.04 -18.18
C THR A 346 10.46 -8.30 -16.95
N ILE A 347 10.18 -7.25 -16.18
CA ILE A 347 9.20 -7.29 -15.09
C ILE A 347 8.46 -5.95 -14.97
N MET A 348 7.18 -5.96 -15.32
CA MET A 348 6.26 -4.85 -15.18
C MET A 348 5.23 -5.20 -14.11
N GLN A 349 4.96 -4.28 -13.18
CA GLN A 349 3.89 -4.45 -12.20
C GLN A 349 3.18 -3.13 -11.92
N ASP A 350 1.86 -3.15 -12.04
CA ASP A 350 0.96 -2.02 -11.85
C ASP A 350 -0.44 -2.51 -11.46
N GLN A 351 -1.40 -1.61 -11.29
CA GLN A 351 -2.77 -1.90 -10.88
C GLN A 351 -3.80 -1.23 -11.81
N ILE A 352 -4.96 -1.88 -11.93
CA ILE A 352 -6.14 -1.31 -12.58
C ILE A 352 -7.22 -1.10 -11.53
N SER A 353 -7.78 0.11 -11.44
CA SER A 353 -8.94 0.37 -10.59
C SER A 353 -10.16 -0.36 -11.13
N THR A 354 -10.85 -1.09 -10.26
CA THR A 354 -12.23 -1.50 -10.52
C THR A 354 -13.16 -0.33 -10.20
N ARG A 355 -14.13 -0.07 -11.07
CA ARG A 355 -15.10 1.02 -10.93
C ARG A 355 -16.52 0.57 -11.20
N ASP A 356 -17.48 1.35 -10.72
CA ASP A 356 -18.90 1.26 -11.10
C ASP A 356 -19.57 -0.10 -10.82
N GLY A 357 -19.09 -0.86 -9.84
CA GLY A 357 -19.82 -2.01 -9.32
C GLY A 357 -21.06 -1.54 -8.55
N LYS A 358 -22.24 -2.13 -8.76
CA LYS A 358 -23.51 -1.74 -8.13
C LYS A 358 -24.37 -2.96 -7.84
N LEU A 359 -25.17 -2.92 -6.77
CA LEU A 359 -26.10 -3.98 -6.40
C LEU A 359 -27.43 -3.37 -5.95
N ALA A 360 -28.51 -3.45 -6.72
CA ALA A 360 -29.84 -3.08 -6.25
C ALA A 360 -30.57 -4.32 -5.76
N GLU A 361 -30.78 -4.47 -4.46
CA GLU A 361 -31.57 -5.58 -3.91
C GLU A 361 -33.07 -5.41 -4.21
N LYS A 362 -33.80 -6.53 -4.32
CA LYS A 362 -35.26 -6.51 -4.45
C LYS A 362 -35.89 -5.73 -3.27
N GLY A 363 -36.73 -4.75 -3.59
CA GLY A 363 -37.34 -3.84 -2.62
C GLY A 363 -36.43 -2.72 -2.15
N GLY A 364 -35.19 -2.62 -2.65
CA GLY A 364 -34.26 -1.54 -2.36
C GLY A 364 -34.54 -0.27 -3.17
N LEU A 365 -34.15 0.87 -2.61
CA LEU A 365 -34.24 2.19 -3.23
C LEU A 365 -33.04 2.46 -4.15
N PHE A 366 -33.30 2.98 -5.34
CA PHE A 366 -32.28 3.49 -6.25
C PHE A 366 -32.75 4.77 -6.96
N ILE A 367 -31.84 5.52 -7.55
CA ILE A 367 -32.09 6.69 -8.40
C ILE A 367 -31.91 6.26 -9.85
N ALA A 368 -32.93 6.51 -10.67
CA ALA A 368 -32.79 6.43 -12.12
C ALA A 368 -32.27 7.78 -12.63
N ALA A 369 -30.99 7.83 -12.93
CA ALA A 369 -30.36 9.01 -13.46
C ALA A 369 -30.74 9.18 -14.93
N GLY A 370 -31.22 10.37 -15.31
CA GLY A 370 -31.44 10.71 -16.72
C GLY A 370 -30.13 10.59 -17.51
N LYS A 371 -30.22 10.60 -18.85
CA LYS A 371 -29.09 10.38 -19.79
C LYS A 371 -27.84 11.25 -19.56
N SER A 372 -27.93 12.31 -18.77
CA SER A 372 -26.87 13.30 -18.53
C SER A 372 -26.31 13.30 -17.10
N ALA A 373 -26.71 12.37 -16.24
CA ALA A 373 -26.19 12.36 -14.88
C ALA A 373 -24.72 11.91 -14.89
N ASN A 374 -23.83 12.83 -14.51
CA ASN A 374 -22.42 12.50 -14.34
C ASN A 374 -22.29 11.33 -13.37
N THR A 375 -21.57 10.29 -13.77
CA THR A 375 -21.22 9.12 -12.93
C THR A 375 -20.39 9.50 -11.70
N SER A 376 -19.99 10.77 -11.58
CA SER A 376 -19.24 11.36 -10.47
C SER A 376 -20.09 12.12 -9.45
N ASP A 377 -21.43 12.14 -9.56
CA ASP A 377 -22.27 12.90 -8.62
C ASP A 377 -22.26 12.26 -7.23
N ARG A 378 -21.38 12.84 -6.38
CA ARG A 378 -21.17 12.60 -4.95
C ARG A 378 -22.42 12.51 -4.05
N PRO A 379 -23.61 13.09 -4.35
CA PRO A 379 -24.76 13.02 -3.44
C PRO A 379 -25.25 11.59 -3.14
N GLY A 380 -25.21 10.67 -4.13
CA GLY A 380 -25.68 9.29 -3.96
C GLY A 380 -24.80 8.43 -3.05
N GLN A 381 -23.50 8.76 -2.97
CA GLN A 381 -22.55 8.07 -2.08
C GLN A 381 -22.78 8.42 -0.60
N ASN A 382 -23.29 9.62 -0.31
CA ASN A 382 -23.62 10.04 1.05
C ASN A 382 -25.01 9.56 1.51
N THR A 383 -25.92 9.26 0.58
CA THR A 383 -27.30 8.85 0.89
C THR A 383 -27.53 7.34 0.80
N ASN A 384 -26.49 6.54 0.51
CA ASN A 384 -26.60 5.09 0.38
C ASN A 384 -27.61 4.64 -0.70
N VAL A 385 -27.91 5.50 -1.68
CA VAL A 385 -28.87 5.19 -2.75
C VAL A 385 -28.15 4.92 -4.06
N TYR A 386 -28.37 3.74 -4.63
CA TYR A 386 -27.74 3.33 -5.89
C TYR A 386 -28.17 4.24 -7.03
N GLN A 387 -27.27 4.54 -7.96
CA GLN A 387 -27.60 5.30 -9.16
C GLN A 387 -27.46 4.42 -10.39
N PHE A 388 -28.52 4.26 -11.17
CA PHE A 388 -28.50 3.57 -12.47
C PHE A 388 -28.94 4.54 -13.56
N THR A 389 -28.27 4.57 -14.71
CA THR A 389 -28.75 5.35 -15.86
C THR A 389 -30.01 4.71 -16.44
N ASP A 390 -30.84 5.46 -17.18
CA ASP A 390 -32.02 4.90 -17.84
C ASP A 390 -31.68 3.73 -18.79
N ASP A 391 -30.53 3.77 -19.46
CA ASP A 391 -30.09 2.67 -20.33
C ASP A 391 -29.67 1.44 -19.51
N GLN A 392 -29.02 1.64 -18.35
CA GLN A 392 -28.72 0.56 -17.40
C GLN A 392 -30.00 -0.04 -16.82
N VAL A 393 -31.00 0.79 -16.49
CA VAL A 393 -32.32 0.33 -16.02
C VAL A 393 -32.96 -0.62 -17.02
N LYS A 394 -32.92 -0.27 -18.32
CA LYS A 394 -33.44 -1.14 -19.39
C LYS A 394 -32.58 -2.38 -19.59
N GLN A 395 -31.26 -2.21 -19.70
CA GLN A 395 -30.30 -3.28 -19.96
C GLN A 395 -30.37 -4.38 -18.89
N TYR A 396 -30.48 -3.99 -17.61
CA TYR A 396 -30.51 -4.92 -16.50
C TYR A 396 -31.93 -5.35 -16.11
N GLY A 397 -32.96 -4.97 -16.88
CA GLY A 397 -34.34 -5.36 -16.61
C GLY A 397 -34.85 -4.91 -15.24
N LEU A 398 -34.40 -3.74 -14.77
CA LEU A 398 -34.83 -3.16 -13.50
C LEU A 398 -36.33 -2.84 -13.60
N GLY A 399 -37.19 -3.69 -13.04
CA GLY A 399 -38.61 -3.40 -12.88
C GLY A 399 -38.77 -2.20 -11.94
N THR A 400 -39.28 -1.08 -12.46
CA THR A 400 -39.30 0.18 -11.72
C THR A 400 -40.72 0.61 -11.40
N VAL A 401 -41.01 0.84 -10.11
CA VAL A 401 -42.22 1.56 -9.72
C VAL A 401 -41.81 2.94 -9.20
N PRO A 402 -42.30 4.03 -9.84
CA PRO A 402 -42.26 5.35 -9.23
C PRO A 402 -42.99 5.32 -7.88
N PHE A 403 -42.52 6.09 -6.90
CA PHE A 403 -43.14 6.13 -5.58
C PHE A 403 -44.63 6.49 -5.66
N SER A 404 -45.04 7.37 -6.58
CA SER A 404 -46.45 7.75 -6.82
C SER A 404 -47.33 6.70 -7.51
N LYS A 405 -46.76 5.68 -8.18
CA LYS A 405 -47.53 4.78 -9.06
C LYS A 405 -47.75 3.37 -8.53
N GLY A 406 -47.33 3.06 -7.31
CA GLY A 406 -47.79 1.85 -6.62
C GLY A 406 -46.79 1.24 -5.65
N LEU A 407 -47.02 1.41 -4.35
CA LEU A 407 -46.36 0.60 -3.32
C LEU A 407 -47.35 0.26 -2.21
N ALA A 408 -48.30 -0.65 -2.49
CA ALA A 408 -48.76 -1.56 -1.45
C ALA A 408 -47.75 -2.73 -1.45
N GLN A 409 -46.99 -2.88 -0.37
CA GLN A 409 -45.99 -3.93 -0.10
C GLN A 409 -44.52 -3.74 -0.55
N LEU A 410 -43.98 -2.52 -0.61
CA LEU A 410 -42.53 -2.37 -0.74
C LEU A 410 -41.95 -1.33 0.21
N SER A 411 -40.75 -1.64 0.69
CA SER A 411 -40.01 -1.00 1.77
C SER A 411 -39.19 0.20 1.29
N PRO A 412 -39.45 1.44 1.74
CA PRO A 412 -38.61 2.61 1.55
C PRO A 412 -37.18 2.57 2.14
N LEU A 413 -36.69 1.48 2.75
CA LEU A 413 -35.27 1.30 3.15
C LEU A 413 -34.71 -0.14 3.05
N GLY A 414 -35.45 -1.13 2.53
CA GLY A 414 -35.05 -2.56 2.58
C GLY A 414 -34.99 -3.12 4.01
N LYS A 415 -33.97 -2.74 4.78
CA LYS A 415 -33.82 -2.81 6.25
C LYS A 415 -32.80 -1.71 6.62
N ARG A 416 -33.11 -0.88 7.63
CA ARG A 416 -32.27 0.10 8.37
C ARG A 416 -31.96 1.50 7.75
N GLN A 417 -32.26 2.51 8.58
CA GLN A 417 -31.85 3.93 8.65
C GLN A 417 -32.10 4.87 7.45
N ALA A 418 -33.08 5.77 7.62
CA ALA A 418 -33.09 7.08 6.97
C ALA A 418 -32.18 7.98 7.80
N VAL A 419 -31.00 8.31 7.27
CA VAL A 419 -30.10 9.29 7.90
C VAL A 419 -30.66 10.68 7.64
N THR A 420 -31.08 11.39 8.68
CA THR A 420 -31.33 12.84 8.60
C THR A 420 -30.01 13.57 8.42
N VAL A 421 -30.02 14.56 7.53
CA VAL A 421 -28.88 15.20 6.85
C VAL A 421 -28.06 16.14 7.75
N ALA A 422 -28.03 15.95 9.08
CA ALA A 422 -27.37 16.91 9.97
C ALA A 422 -26.24 16.30 10.82
N TYR A 423 -26.49 15.28 11.65
CA TYR A 423 -25.46 14.71 12.55
C TYR A 423 -25.91 13.33 13.06
N PRO A 424 -25.22 12.21 12.78
CA PRO A 424 -25.63 10.91 13.31
C PRO A 424 -24.81 10.51 14.56
N PRO A 425 -25.46 10.27 15.72
CA PRO A 425 -24.90 9.45 16.79
C PRO A 425 -24.70 7.99 16.35
N ALA A 426 -23.92 7.22 17.11
CA ALA A 426 -23.59 5.82 16.82
C ALA A 426 -24.84 4.96 16.52
N PHE A 427 -24.77 4.13 15.48
CA PHE A 427 -25.87 3.28 14.96
C PHE A 427 -26.58 2.44 16.03
N ASN A 428 -25.88 2.10 17.12
CA ASN A 428 -26.37 1.26 18.21
C ASN A 428 -26.79 2.00 19.48
N ALA A 429 -26.65 3.32 19.51
CA ALA A 429 -27.21 4.15 20.59
C ALA A 429 -28.72 4.43 20.38
N VAL A 430 -29.25 4.03 19.23
CA VAL A 430 -30.66 4.21 18.90
C VAL A 430 -31.22 2.83 18.64
N SER A 431 -32.20 2.43 19.45
CA SER A 431 -33.19 1.43 18.99
C SER A 431 -33.60 1.80 17.56
N PRO A 432 -33.99 0.86 16.71
CA PRO A 432 -34.75 1.23 15.52
C PRO A 432 -35.78 2.28 15.97
N PHE A 433 -35.81 3.48 15.37
CA PHE A 433 -36.89 4.43 15.67
C PHE A 433 -38.25 3.73 15.58
N TYR A 434 -38.27 2.67 14.75
CA TYR A 434 -39.40 1.84 14.41
C TYR A 434 -38.94 0.37 14.33
N SER A 435 -39.55 -0.51 15.11
CA SER A 435 -39.58 -1.97 14.92
C SER A 435 -39.99 -2.36 13.48
N ASP A 436 -39.90 -3.64 13.10
CA ASP A 436 -40.37 -4.08 11.77
C ASP A 436 -41.84 -3.72 11.53
N ALA A 437 -42.66 -3.82 12.59
CA ALA A 437 -44.06 -3.39 12.57
C ALA A 437 -44.20 -1.87 12.42
N GLU A 438 -43.42 -1.09 13.16
CA GLU A 438 -43.44 0.37 13.04
C GLU A 438 -42.82 0.86 11.72
N THR A 439 -41.87 0.13 11.12
CA THR A 439 -41.28 0.43 9.81
C THR A 439 -42.34 0.26 8.74
N ALA A 440 -43.12 -0.83 8.82
CA ALA A 440 -44.31 -1.00 7.99
C ALA A 440 -45.32 0.15 8.20
N THR A 441 -45.50 0.62 9.44
CA THR A 441 -46.35 1.78 9.77
C THR A 441 -45.82 3.08 9.16
N LYS A 442 -44.52 3.37 9.28
CA LYS A 442 -43.88 4.59 8.73
C LYS A 442 -43.85 4.61 7.23
N PHE A 443 -43.77 3.44 6.62
CA PHE A 443 -43.88 3.30 5.19
C PHE A 443 -45.31 3.47 4.75
N ALA A 444 -46.27 2.93 5.49
CA ALA A 444 -47.68 3.24 5.29
C ALA A 444 -47.97 4.74 5.49
N GLU A 445 -47.24 5.45 6.37
CA GLU A 445 -47.30 6.91 6.49
C GLU A 445 -46.68 7.61 5.27
N LEU A 446 -45.48 7.22 4.82
CA LEU A 446 -44.85 7.76 3.61
C LEU A 446 -45.72 7.54 2.36
N ILE A 447 -46.36 6.37 2.25
CA ILE A 447 -47.31 6.03 1.20
C ILE A 447 -48.53 6.96 1.22
N LYS A 448 -48.89 7.50 2.39
CA LYS A 448 -49.98 8.47 2.56
C LYS A 448 -49.51 9.92 2.34
N ASP A 449 -48.20 10.20 2.41
CA ASP A 449 -47.61 11.51 2.19
C ASP A 449 -47.36 11.76 0.69
N SER A 450 -48.44 12.11 0.00
CA SER A 450 -48.44 12.39 -1.45
C SER A 450 -47.47 13.52 -1.84
N ALA A 451 -47.19 14.47 -0.95
CA ALA A 451 -46.23 15.55 -1.20
C ALA A 451 -44.79 15.03 -1.18
N LYS A 452 -44.46 14.17 -0.22
CA LYS A 452 -43.12 13.56 -0.14
C LYS A 452 -42.88 12.55 -1.24
N LEU A 453 -43.88 11.76 -1.61
CA LEU A 453 -43.80 10.87 -2.78
C LEU A 453 -43.57 11.68 -4.07
N ALA A 454 -44.28 12.80 -4.25
CA ALA A 454 -44.08 13.68 -5.40
C ALA A 454 -42.70 14.34 -5.41
N GLU A 455 -42.12 14.68 -4.25
CA GLU A 455 -40.75 15.18 -4.14
C GLU A 455 -39.72 14.11 -4.55
N LEU A 456 -39.89 12.88 -4.07
CA LEU A 456 -39.01 11.75 -4.39
C LEU A 456 -39.10 11.38 -5.88
N ASP A 457 -40.30 11.39 -6.45
CA ASP A 457 -40.49 11.16 -7.88
C ASP A 457 -39.86 12.27 -8.75
N LYS A 458 -39.98 13.54 -8.34
CA LYS A 458 -39.26 14.65 -9.00
C LYS A 458 -37.75 14.48 -8.99
N LYS A 459 -37.22 13.74 -8.02
CA LYS A 459 -35.80 13.39 -7.87
C LYS A 459 -35.44 12.02 -8.48
N ASN A 460 -36.35 11.39 -9.22
CA ASN A 460 -36.20 10.09 -9.88
C ASN A 460 -35.86 8.92 -8.95
N TYR A 461 -36.30 8.95 -7.69
CA TYR A 461 -36.19 7.79 -6.82
C TYR A 461 -37.14 6.67 -7.26
N ARG A 462 -36.68 5.42 -7.22
CA ARG A 462 -37.41 4.23 -7.65
C ARG A 462 -37.15 3.06 -6.71
N VAL A 463 -38.08 2.12 -6.64
CA VAL A 463 -37.91 0.85 -5.91
C VAL A 463 -37.67 -0.29 -6.89
N SER A 464 -36.66 -1.12 -6.60
CA SER A 464 -36.33 -2.28 -7.44
C SER A 464 -37.32 -3.44 -7.22
N GLN A 465 -37.85 -4.01 -8.29
CA GLN A 465 -38.70 -5.21 -8.21
C GLN A 465 -37.92 -6.53 -8.15
N ALA A 466 -36.62 -6.52 -8.43
CA ALA A 466 -35.75 -7.69 -8.42
C ALA A 466 -34.34 -7.33 -7.94
N THR A 467 -33.60 -8.31 -7.43
CA THR A 467 -32.18 -8.12 -7.13
C THR A 467 -31.41 -8.04 -8.45
N THR A 468 -30.69 -6.95 -8.66
CA THR A 468 -29.98 -6.64 -9.89
C THR A 468 -28.57 -6.19 -9.58
N GLU A 469 -27.61 -6.72 -10.34
CA GLU A 469 -26.20 -6.49 -10.13
C GLU A 469 -25.56 -5.90 -11.39
N LYS A 470 -24.75 -4.87 -11.21
CA LYS A 470 -23.78 -4.40 -12.18
C LYS A 470 -22.38 -4.80 -11.68
N PRO A 471 -21.67 -5.71 -12.37
CA PRO A 471 -20.28 -5.99 -12.08
C PRO A 471 -19.43 -4.71 -12.14
N GLY A 472 -18.39 -4.66 -11.31
CA GLY A 472 -17.35 -3.66 -11.43
C GLY A 472 -16.55 -3.90 -12.69
N GLU A 473 -16.15 -2.81 -13.34
CA GLU A 473 -15.40 -2.82 -14.59
C GLU A 473 -13.97 -2.33 -14.34
N TYR A 474 -13.03 -2.90 -15.07
CA TYR A 474 -11.65 -2.44 -15.06
C TYR A 474 -11.12 -2.43 -16.50
N SER A 475 -10.37 -1.39 -16.86
CA SER A 475 -9.75 -1.28 -18.19
C SER A 475 -8.53 -0.36 -18.12
N ARG A 476 -7.41 -0.78 -18.69
CA ARG A 476 -6.21 0.05 -18.81
C ARG A 476 -5.33 -0.40 -19.97
N GLN A 477 -4.64 0.56 -20.57
CA GLN A 477 -3.57 0.33 -21.53
C GLN A 477 -2.21 0.45 -20.83
N PHE A 478 -1.30 -0.46 -21.15
CA PHE A 478 0.09 -0.48 -20.69
C PHE A 478 1.00 -0.33 -21.91
N ASP A 479 1.68 0.81 -22.03
CA ASP A 479 2.62 1.07 -23.12
C ASP A 479 4.06 0.89 -22.64
N MET A 480 4.62 -0.30 -22.89
CA MET A 480 5.99 -0.62 -22.53
C MET A 480 6.99 -0.30 -23.66
N SER A 481 6.50 0.25 -24.79
CA SER A 481 7.35 0.55 -25.94
C SER A 481 8.26 1.76 -25.73
N LYS A 482 7.89 2.64 -24.80
CA LYS A 482 8.60 3.89 -24.48
C LYS A 482 9.87 3.66 -23.66
N ASP A 483 9.99 2.52 -22.99
CA ASP A 483 11.03 2.24 -22.00
C ASP A 483 11.77 0.91 -22.33
N PRO A 484 12.49 0.83 -23.47
CA PRO A 484 13.07 -0.42 -23.96
C PRO A 484 14.20 -0.98 -23.07
N THR A 485 14.84 -0.14 -22.26
CA THR A 485 15.86 -0.54 -21.27
C THR A 485 15.24 -1.19 -20.03
N MET A 486 13.97 -0.90 -19.76
CA MET A 486 13.19 -1.52 -18.67
C MET A 486 12.49 -2.80 -19.13
N TYR A 487 12.00 -2.80 -20.37
CA TYR A 487 11.22 -3.90 -20.94
C TYR A 487 11.89 -4.43 -22.22
N SER A 488 12.87 -5.31 -22.00
CA SER A 488 13.76 -5.81 -23.04
C SER A 488 13.06 -6.83 -23.96
N PHE A 489 12.13 -7.61 -23.42
CA PHE A 489 11.46 -8.73 -24.10
C PHE A 489 12.44 -9.70 -24.79
N THR A 490 13.53 -10.07 -24.10
CA THR A 490 14.56 -10.95 -24.66
C THR A 490 14.16 -12.43 -24.67
N LYS A 491 13.42 -12.90 -23.65
CA LYS A 491 12.99 -14.30 -23.48
C LYS A 491 11.91 -14.73 -24.47
N ASP A 492 11.74 -16.04 -24.63
CA ASP A 492 10.74 -16.63 -25.54
C ASP A 492 9.33 -16.68 -24.97
N LYS A 493 9.22 -16.71 -23.62
CA LYS A 493 7.95 -16.86 -22.90
C LYS A 493 7.87 -15.92 -21.71
N TYR A 494 6.64 -15.46 -21.46
CA TYR A 494 6.28 -14.53 -20.39
C TYR A 494 5.02 -15.01 -19.68
N GLU A 495 4.83 -14.51 -18.47
CA GLU A 495 3.63 -14.70 -17.67
C GLU A 495 2.98 -13.34 -17.42
N LEU A 496 1.75 -13.17 -17.90
CA LEU A 496 0.87 -12.09 -17.48
C LEU A 496 -0.04 -12.62 -16.37
N ILE A 497 0.16 -12.12 -15.16
CA ILE A 497 -0.56 -12.50 -13.96
C ILE A 497 -1.54 -11.38 -13.61
N LEU A 498 -2.82 -11.72 -13.54
CA LEU A 498 -3.87 -10.87 -13.03
C LEU A 498 -4.31 -11.41 -11.66
N SER A 499 -4.36 -10.57 -10.64
CA SER A 499 -4.83 -10.99 -9.33
C SER A 499 -5.73 -9.99 -8.61
N LEU A 500 -6.70 -10.52 -7.88
CA LEU A 500 -7.53 -9.78 -6.91
C LEU A 500 -7.14 -10.25 -5.52
N ASN A 501 -6.26 -9.51 -4.85
CA ASN A 501 -5.79 -9.85 -3.51
C ASN A 501 -6.62 -9.12 -2.43
N PRO A 502 -7.45 -9.81 -1.62
CA PRO A 502 -8.28 -9.18 -0.60
C PRO A 502 -7.49 -8.37 0.44
N ARG A 503 -6.23 -8.74 0.69
CA ARG A 503 -5.37 -8.04 1.65
C ARG A 503 -5.05 -6.62 1.24
N ILE A 504 -5.16 -6.25 -0.04
CA ILE A 504 -4.92 -4.88 -0.50
C ILE A 504 -6.18 -4.06 -0.71
N PHE A 505 -7.34 -4.67 -0.55
CA PHE A 505 -8.61 -3.99 -0.72
C PHE A 505 -8.88 -2.99 0.40
N PRO A 506 -9.63 -1.92 0.12
CA PRO A 506 -10.12 -1.03 1.17
C PRO A 506 -11.11 -1.75 2.09
N ASP A 507 -11.26 -1.26 3.31
CA ASP A 507 -12.06 -1.91 4.36
C ASP A 507 -13.48 -2.24 3.92
N ASN A 508 -14.15 -1.33 3.20
CA ASN A 508 -15.51 -1.53 2.71
C ASN A 508 -15.63 -2.76 1.79
N ILE A 509 -14.58 -3.09 1.04
CA ILE A 509 -14.54 -4.29 0.20
C ILE A 509 -14.20 -5.51 1.05
N GLN A 510 -13.22 -5.38 1.96
CA GLN A 510 -12.86 -6.46 2.88
C GLN A 510 -13.98 -6.85 3.84
N ASP A 511 -14.90 -5.95 4.16
CA ASP A 511 -16.08 -6.28 4.95
C ASP A 511 -16.92 -7.37 4.29
N ARG A 512 -16.95 -7.38 2.94
CA ARG A 512 -17.66 -8.39 2.16
C ARG A 512 -16.82 -9.63 1.89
N PHE A 513 -15.55 -9.45 1.52
CA PHE A 513 -14.71 -10.56 1.04
C PHE A 513 -13.77 -11.13 2.10
N GLY A 514 -13.66 -10.48 3.26
CA GLY A 514 -12.79 -10.86 4.35
C GLY A 514 -11.34 -10.39 4.20
N TYR A 515 -10.51 -10.74 5.18
CA TYR A 515 -9.08 -10.36 5.21
C TYR A 515 -8.26 -11.20 4.24
N SER A 516 -8.58 -12.49 4.14
CA SER A 516 -7.88 -13.48 3.34
C SER A 516 -8.80 -14.15 2.32
N GLY A 517 -9.87 -13.47 1.90
CA GLY A 517 -10.77 -13.94 0.84
C GLY A 517 -11.76 -15.00 1.28
N GLU A 518 -12.08 -15.06 2.58
CA GLU A 518 -13.04 -15.98 3.17
C GLU A 518 -14.41 -15.91 2.46
N GLY A 519 -14.81 -14.71 2.05
CA GLY A 519 -16.06 -14.44 1.34
C GLY A 519 -15.96 -14.36 -0.17
N LEU A 520 -14.81 -14.72 -0.74
CA LEU A 520 -14.55 -14.70 -2.18
C LEU A 520 -14.45 -16.12 -2.73
N THR A 521 -15.22 -16.44 -3.76
CA THR A 521 -15.02 -17.64 -4.58
C THR A 521 -15.07 -17.28 -6.06
N ASP A 522 -14.58 -18.17 -6.91
CA ASP A 522 -14.69 -18.06 -8.36
C ASP A 522 -14.55 -19.45 -8.98
N LYS A 523 -15.30 -19.72 -10.04
CA LYS A 523 -15.32 -21.04 -10.68
C LYS A 523 -14.05 -21.37 -11.45
N ASN A 524 -13.33 -20.36 -11.95
CA ASN A 524 -12.24 -20.56 -12.91
C ASN A 524 -10.87 -20.19 -12.33
N TYR A 525 -10.82 -19.17 -11.46
CA TYR A 525 -9.58 -18.48 -11.13
C TYR A 525 -9.36 -18.33 -9.62
N LEU A 526 -10.15 -19.01 -8.79
CA LEU A 526 -9.90 -19.06 -7.35
C LEU A 526 -8.57 -19.76 -7.07
N PHE A 527 -7.69 -19.08 -6.34
CA PHE A 527 -6.40 -19.59 -5.91
C PHE A 527 -6.28 -19.43 -4.39
N THR A 528 -5.91 -20.51 -3.71
CA THR A 528 -5.60 -20.50 -2.29
C THR A 528 -4.10 -20.67 -2.12
N ASP A 529 -3.44 -19.67 -1.53
CA ASP A 529 -2.01 -19.73 -1.22
C ASP A 529 -1.79 -20.42 0.13
N PRO A 530 -1.26 -21.66 0.16
CA PRO A 530 -1.02 -22.37 1.42
C PRO A 530 0.10 -21.72 2.25
N ASN A 531 1.02 -20.99 1.61
CA ASN A 531 2.16 -20.39 2.29
C ASN A 531 1.81 -19.05 2.94
N LYS A 532 0.68 -18.45 2.57
CA LYS A 532 0.23 -17.14 3.08
C LYS A 532 -1.05 -17.28 3.90
N LYS A 533 -1.06 -18.20 4.89
CA LYS A 533 -2.19 -18.42 5.83
C LYS A 533 -3.53 -18.63 5.10
N ASN A 534 -3.53 -19.47 4.07
CA ASN A 534 -4.70 -19.79 3.24
C ASN A 534 -5.35 -18.57 2.58
N LEU A 535 -4.53 -17.61 2.11
CA LEU A 535 -5.01 -16.48 1.31
C LEU A 535 -5.76 -16.98 0.08
N ARG A 536 -7.07 -16.76 0.05
CA ARG A 536 -7.94 -16.97 -1.11
C ARG A 536 -7.98 -15.69 -1.92
N MET A 537 -7.62 -15.79 -3.19
CA MET A 537 -7.61 -14.67 -4.12
C MET A 537 -8.00 -15.14 -5.52
N ILE A 538 -8.32 -14.19 -6.39
CA ILE A 538 -8.34 -14.49 -7.82
C ILE A 538 -6.93 -14.43 -8.35
N ARG A 539 -6.50 -15.45 -9.07
CA ARG A 539 -5.22 -15.48 -9.77
C ARG A 539 -5.36 -16.14 -11.13
N ARG A 540 -5.20 -15.35 -12.18
CA ARG A 540 -5.14 -15.83 -13.56
C ARG A 540 -3.74 -15.62 -14.11
N VAL A 541 -3.09 -16.72 -14.46
CA VAL A 541 -1.77 -16.71 -15.12
C VAL A 541 -1.97 -17.00 -16.60
N ILE A 542 -1.50 -16.10 -17.45
CA ILE A 542 -1.59 -16.20 -18.91
C ILE A 542 -0.17 -16.33 -19.44
N THR A 543 0.12 -17.45 -20.09
CA THR A 543 1.40 -17.64 -20.79
C THR A 543 1.36 -16.94 -22.13
N LEU A 544 2.31 -16.04 -22.37
CA LEU A 544 2.45 -15.29 -23.61
C LEU A 544 3.77 -15.66 -24.27
N SER A 545 3.75 -15.86 -25.59
CA SER A 545 4.98 -15.94 -26.37
C SER A 545 5.59 -14.55 -26.56
N LYS A 546 6.87 -14.49 -26.91
CA LYS A 546 7.50 -13.25 -27.36
C LYS A 546 6.71 -12.56 -28.47
N GLU A 547 6.24 -13.32 -29.46
CA GLU A 547 5.46 -12.80 -30.59
C GLU A 547 4.12 -12.18 -30.14
N ASP A 548 3.47 -12.73 -29.12
CA ASP A 548 2.25 -12.14 -28.55
C ASP A 548 2.47 -10.74 -27.98
N LEU A 549 3.71 -10.40 -27.62
CA LEU A 549 4.07 -9.10 -27.05
C LEU A 549 4.69 -8.16 -28.08
N ILE A 550 5.62 -8.65 -28.91
CA ILE A 550 6.39 -7.80 -29.83
C ILE A 550 5.83 -7.72 -31.25
N GLY A 551 4.89 -8.59 -31.61
CA GLY A 551 4.35 -8.64 -32.96
C GLY A 551 3.61 -7.37 -33.38
N THR A 552 3.35 -7.28 -34.68
CA THR A 552 2.73 -6.10 -35.31
C THR A 552 1.21 -6.19 -35.33
N GLY A 553 0.53 -5.07 -35.10
CA GLY A 553 -0.92 -4.96 -35.21
C GLY A 553 -1.71 -5.55 -34.04
N GLU A 554 -3.02 -5.33 -34.10
CA GLU A 554 -3.95 -5.71 -33.04
C GLU A 554 -4.16 -7.23 -33.00
N LYS A 555 -4.09 -7.83 -31.80
CA LYS A 555 -4.36 -9.25 -31.58
C LYS A 555 -5.02 -9.47 -30.22
N VAL A 556 -6.18 -10.12 -30.21
CA VAL A 556 -6.80 -10.60 -28.95
C VAL A 556 -6.02 -11.84 -28.50
N LEU A 557 -5.32 -11.71 -27.38
CA LEU A 557 -4.48 -12.76 -26.79
C LEU A 557 -5.30 -13.67 -25.87
N VAL A 558 -6.24 -13.07 -25.15
CA VAL A 558 -7.11 -13.75 -24.19
C VAL A 558 -8.49 -13.12 -24.24
N ALA A 559 -9.53 -13.95 -24.25
CA ALA A 559 -10.91 -13.52 -24.06
C ALA A 559 -11.67 -14.59 -23.26
N LYS A 560 -11.83 -14.36 -21.95
CA LYS A 560 -12.89 -14.95 -21.12
C LYS A 560 -12.86 -14.33 -19.73
#